data_AF-A0A0D6P955-F1
#
_entry.id   AF-A0A0D6P955-F1
#
_cell.length_a   1.000
_cell.length_b   1.000
_cell.length_c   1.000
_cell.angle_alpha   90.00
_cell.angle_beta   90.00
_cell.angle_gamma   90.00
#
_symmetry.space_group_name_H-M   'P 1'
#
loop_
_entity.id
_entity.type
_entity.pdbx_description
1 polymer ?
#
loop_
_entity_poly.entity_id
_entity_poly.type
_entity_poly.pdbx_seq_one_letter_code
_entity_poly.pdbx_strand_id
1 'polypeptide(L)'
;MSAQCPRKRRATAQALAREFGITVDGRSRQARALRRFRADLVAHVGGKPNAAQEALIASLCQLRLRLLALDQSFATRGAMTETESRHYRGWVSTFHAGLRELGLDAAPAPRRDIRDILADRAAGR
;
A
#
# COMPACT_ATOMS: atom_id res chain seq x y z
N MET A 1 9.20 -38.94 16.12
CA MET A 1 9.86 -37.62 16.25
C MET A 1 9.15 -36.62 15.35
N SER A 2 8.07 -36.00 15.83
CA SER A 2 7.25 -35.10 15.01
C SER A 2 7.66 -33.65 15.27
N ALA A 3 8.21 -33.01 14.24
CA ALA A 3 8.76 -31.67 14.31
C ALA A 3 7.68 -30.60 14.55
N GLN A 4 7.88 -29.80 15.60
CA GLN A 4 7.10 -28.62 15.95
C GLN A 4 7.27 -27.53 14.87
N CYS A 5 6.25 -27.30 14.06
CA CYS A 5 6.22 -26.28 12.98
C CYS A 5 5.63 -24.94 13.50
N PRO A 6 6.08 -23.74 13.05
CA PRO A 6 6.40 -22.63 13.95
C PRO A 6 5.22 -21.70 14.29
N ARG A 7 4.99 -21.51 15.60
CA ARG A 7 4.00 -20.60 16.21
C ARG A 7 4.14 -19.12 15.81
N LYS A 8 5.30 -18.68 15.30
CA LYS A 8 5.58 -17.26 14.98
C LYS A 8 4.74 -16.71 13.81
N ARG A 9 4.21 -17.56 12.91
CA ARG A 9 3.43 -17.13 11.72
C ARG A 9 2.01 -16.64 12.04
N ARG A 10 1.46 -16.99 13.22
CA ARG A 10 0.12 -16.54 13.66
C ARG A 10 0.12 -15.12 14.24
N ALA A 11 1.25 -14.68 14.78
CA ALA A 11 1.34 -13.45 15.58
C ALA A 11 1.02 -12.18 14.77
N THR A 12 1.45 -12.09 13.50
CA THR A 12 1.27 -10.87 12.69
C THR A 12 -0.15 -10.66 12.16
N ALA A 13 -0.88 -11.74 11.86
CA ALA A 13 -2.30 -11.63 11.45
C ALA A 13 -3.20 -11.30 12.65
N GLN A 14 -2.93 -11.90 13.82
CA GLN A 14 -3.64 -11.56 15.06
C GLN A 14 -3.29 -10.15 15.56
N ALA A 15 -2.06 -9.67 15.36
CA ALA A 15 -1.67 -8.31 15.74
C ALA A 15 -2.48 -7.25 14.97
N LEU A 16 -2.60 -7.38 13.64
CA LEU A 16 -3.43 -6.48 12.82
C LEU A 16 -4.91 -6.51 13.22
N ALA A 17 -5.44 -7.71 13.53
CA ALA A 17 -6.83 -7.87 13.95
C ALA A 17 -7.11 -7.29 15.35
N ARG A 18 -6.14 -7.40 16.29
CA ARG A 18 -6.25 -6.83 17.64
C ARG A 18 -6.13 -5.31 17.67
N GLU A 19 -5.31 -4.76 16.80
CA GLU A 19 -5.00 -3.32 16.79
C GLU A 19 -6.03 -2.50 16.01
N PHE A 20 -6.65 -3.07 14.96
CA PHE A 20 -7.51 -2.31 14.04
C PHE A 20 -8.89 -2.95 13.74
N GLY A 21 -9.28 -4.04 14.40
CA GLY A 21 -10.64 -4.60 14.32
C GLY A 21 -11.03 -5.25 12.98
N ILE A 22 -10.10 -5.42 12.04
CA ILE A 22 -10.34 -6.06 10.74
C ILE A 22 -9.87 -7.52 10.80
N THR A 23 -10.82 -8.46 10.78
CA THR A 23 -10.54 -9.90 10.68
C THR A 23 -10.38 -10.33 9.22
N VAL A 24 -9.18 -10.14 8.66
CA VAL A 24 -8.85 -10.83 7.41
C VAL A 24 -8.43 -12.26 7.76
N ASP A 25 -9.10 -13.28 7.18
CA ASP A 25 -8.68 -14.67 7.39
C ASP A 25 -7.21 -14.80 6.97
N GLY A 26 -6.36 -15.08 7.96
CA GLY A 26 -4.92 -15.21 7.79
C GLY A 26 -4.49 -16.30 6.81
N ARG A 27 -5.39 -17.17 6.35
CA ARG A 27 -5.13 -18.19 5.33
C ARG A 27 -5.38 -17.69 3.90
N SER A 28 -6.10 -16.59 3.72
CA SER A 28 -6.43 -16.07 2.40
C SER A 28 -5.18 -15.60 1.64
N ARG A 29 -5.26 -15.62 0.30
CA ARG A 29 -4.18 -15.11 -0.57
C ARG A 29 -3.93 -13.62 -0.30
N GLN A 30 -4.99 -12.86 -0.03
CA GLN A 30 -4.94 -11.43 0.30
C GLN A 30 -4.24 -11.19 1.65
N ALA A 31 -4.54 -11.98 2.69
CA ALA A 31 -3.87 -11.88 3.97
C ALA A 31 -2.38 -12.23 3.89
N ARG A 32 -2.01 -13.22 3.07
CA ARG A 32 -0.60 -13.53 2.77
C ARG A 32 0.10 -12.35 2.10
N ALA A 33 -0.53 -11.73 1.10
CA ALA A 33 0.01 -10.57 0.41
C ALA A 33 0.19 -9.37 1.36
N LEU A 34 -0.80 -9.09 2.22
CA LEU A 34 -0.71 -8.00 3.21
C LEU A 34 0.37 -8.23 4.26
N ARG A 35 0.51 -9.46 4.78
CA ARG A 35 1.60 -9.77 5.72
C ARG A 35 2.97 -9.57 5.10
N ARG A 36 3.13 -9.97 3.84
CA ARG A 36 4.36 -9.75 3.10
C ARG A 36 4.61 -8.26 2.89
N PHE A 37 3.61 -7.53 2.41
CA PHE A 37 3.70 -6.08 2.22
C PHE A 37 4.08 -5.34 3.51
N ARG A 38 3.45 -5.67 4.65
CA ARG A 38 3.83 -5.11 5.96
C ARG A 38 5.29 -5.44 6.31
N ALA A 39 5.70 -6.69 6.13
CA ALA A 39 7.08 -7.10 6.41
C ALA A 39 8.09 -6.36 5.54
N ASP A 40 7.79 -6.17 4.26
CA ASP A 40 8.64 -5.43 3.33
C ASP A 40 8.77 -3.95 3.74
N LEU A 41 7.67 -3.30 4.16
CA LEU A 41 7.71 -1.92 4.68
C LEU A 41 8.46 -1.79 6.00
N VAL A 42 8.28 -2.75 6.91
CA VAL A 42 9.03 -2.81 8.18
C VAL A 42 10.52 -3.00 7.91
N ALA A 43 10.88 -3.86 6.95
CA ALA A 43 12.27 -4.04 6.54
C ALA A 43 12.85 -2.78 5.91
N HIS A 44 12.06 -2.06 5.09
CA HIS A 44 12.48 -0.81 4.47
C HIS A 44 12.87 0.26 5.49
N VAL A 45 12.12 0.41 6.58
CA VAL A 45 12.44 1.37 7.67
C VAL A 45 13.51 0.87 8.64
N GLY A 46 14.21 -0.23 8.32
CA GLY A 46 15.30 -0.78 9.14
C GLY A 46 14.88 -1.80 10.19
N GLY A 47 13.66 -2.35 10.11
CA GLY A 47 13.18 -3.47 10.93
C GLY A 47 12.70 -3.10 12.35
N LYS A 48 12.84 -1.84 12.76
CA LYS A 48 12.38 -1.32 14.05
C LYS A 48 11.64 0.02 13.87
N PRO A 49 10.41 -0.01 13.34
CA PRO A 49 9.61 1.20 13.19
C PRO A 49 9.35 1.84 14.56
N ASN A 50 9.37 3.17 14.62
CA ASN A 50 8.81 3.91 15.75
C ASN A 50 7.26 3.90 15.71
N ALA A 51 6.61 4.35 16.78
CA ALA A 51 5.14 4.30 16.88
C ALA A 51 4.40 5.01 15.72
N ALA A 52 4.94 6.14 15.23
CA ALA A 52 4.36 6.85 14.10
C ALA A 52 4.51 6.05 12.79
N GLN A 53 5.68 5.45 12.56
CA GLN A 53 5.93 4.57 11.41
C GLN A 53 5.04 3.33 11.46
N GLU A 54 4.81 2.74 12.65
CA GLU A 54 3.89 1.61 12.81
C GLU A 54 2.45 1.97 12.43
N ALA A 55 1.95 3.12 12.92
CA ALA A 55 0.63 3.61 12.57
C ALA A 55 0.47 3.90 11.07
N LEU A 56 1.52 4.48 10.45
CA LEU A 56 1.55 4.76 9.03
C LEU A 56 1.56 3.46 8.20
N ILE A 57 2.41 2.49 8.55
CA ILE A 57 2.47 1.18 7.90
C ILE A 57 1.13 0.45 8.02
N ALA A 58 0.48 0.50 9.18
CA ALA A 58 -0.84 -0.09 9.38
C ALA A 58 -1.88 0.56 8.45
N SER A 59 -1.90 1.89 8.37
CA SER A 59 -2.81 2.64 7.50
C SER A 59 -2.61 2.28 6.03
N LEU A 60 -1.35 2.20 5.57
CA LEU A 60 -0.99 1.77 4.21
C LEU A 60 -1.45 0.33 3.93
N CYS A 61 -1.32 -0.58 4.89
CA CYS A 61 -1.84 -1.95 4.75
C CYS A 61 -3.36 -1.97 4.55
N GLN A 62 -4.09 -1.14 5.31
CA GLN A 62 -5.55 -1.07 5.15
C GLN A 62 -5.95 -0.45 3.80
N LEU A 63 -5.28 0.62 3.36
CA LEU A 63 -5.50 1.20 2.04
C LEU A 63 -5.22 0.19 0.93
N ARG A 64 -4.11 -0.57 1.04
CA ARG A 64 -3.78 -1.62 0.08
C ARG A 64 -4.87 -2.69 0.00
N LEU A 65 -5.46 -3.09 1.12
CA LEU A 65 -6.57 -4.03 1.14
C LEU A 65 -7.79 -3.50 0.39
N ARG A 66 -8.17 -2.23 0.63
CA ARG A 66 -9.31 -1.59 -0.04
C ARG A 66 -9.09 -1.48 -1.54
N LEU A 67 -7.88 -1.11 -1.97
CA LEU A 67 -7.50 -1.06 -3.38
C LEU A 67 -7.62 -2.44 -4.04
N LEU A 68 -7.08 -3.49 -3.40
CA LEU A 68 -7.18 -4.86 -3.91
C LEU A 68 -8.64 -5.35 -4.03
N ALA A 69 -9.51 -4.94 -3.11
CA ALA A 69 -10.94 -5.28 -3.18
C ALA A 69 -11.64 -4.58 -4.36
N LEU A 70 -11.31 -3.31 -4.60
CA LEU A 70 -11.80 -2.57 -5.76
C LEU A 70 -11.27 -3.15 -7.07
N ASP A 71 -9.99 -3.50 -7.15
CA ASP A 71 -9.37 -4.14 -8.30
C ASP A 71 -10.05 -5.49 -8.62
N GLN A 72 -10.35 -6.28 -7.60
CA GLN A 72 -11.06 -7.55 -7.75
C GLN A 72 -12.50 -7.32 -8.25
N SER A 73 -13.20 -6.33 -7.71
CA SER A 73 -14.55 -5.95 -8.15
C SER A 73 -14.55 -5.49 -9.61
N PHE A 74 -13.57 -4.67 -9.99
CA PHE A 74 -13.37 -4.21 -11.36
C PHE A 74 -13.08 -5.37 -12.31
N ALA A 75 -12.15 -6.27 -11.95
CA ALA A 75 -11.83 -7.44 -12.76
C ALA A 75 -13.03 -8.38 -12.96
N THR A 76 -13.97 -8.41 -12.01
CA THR A 76 -15.17 -9.26 -12.09
C THR A 76 -16.30 -8.59 -12.88
N ARG A 77 -16.57 -7.30 -12.69
CA ARG A 77 -17.66 -6.57 -13.36
C ARG A 77 -17.27 -5.93 -14.70
N GLY A 78 -15.98 -5.71 -14.94
CA GLY A 78 -15.46 -4.98 -16.10
C GLY A 78 -15.58 -3.45 -16.03
N ALA A 79 -16.20 -2.90 -14.97
CA ALA A 79 -16.37 -1.46 -14.80
C ALA A 79 -16.31 -1.04 -13.32
N MET A 80 -15.88 0.20 -13.09
CA MET A 80 -16.04 0.91 -11.82
C MET A 80 -17.21 1.88 -11.92
N THR A 81 -17.95 2.02 -10.84
CA THR A 81 -18.91 3.13 -10.67
C THR A 81 -18.15 4.45 -10.50
N GLU A 82 -18.84 5.57 -10.71
CA GLU A 82 -18.28 6.91 -10.49
C GLU A 82 -17.80 7.10 -9.04
N THR A 83 -18.59 6.62 -8.07
CA THR A 83 -18.24 6.67 -6.64
C THR A 83 -16.98 5.86 -6.33
N GLU A 84 -16.88 4.64 -6.86
CA GLU A 84 -15.69 3.79 -6.69
C GLU A 84 -14.46 4.44 -7.34
N SER A 85 -14.61 5.05 -8.51
CA SER A 85 -13.51 5.73 -9.22
C SER A 85 -12.97 6.93 -8.42
N ARG A 86 -13.86 7.70 -7.81
CA ARG A 86 -13.51 8.83 -6.92
C ARG A 86 -12.79 8.36 -5.66
N HIS A 87 -13.31 7.31 -5.01
CA HIS A 87 -12.66 6.70 -3.85
C HIS A 87 -11.30 6.11 -4.19
N TYR A 88 -11.20 5.37 -5.30
CA TYR A 88 -9.96 4.79 -5.77
C TYR A 88 -8.89 5.87 -5.97
N ARG A 89 -9.22 6.95 -6.69
CA ARG A 89 -8.29 8.08 -6.89
C ARG A 89 -7.83 8.69 -5.57
N GLY A 90 -8.76 8.95 -4.64
CA GLY A 90 -8.42 9.49 -3.33
C GLY A 90 -7.49 8.57 -2.54
N TRP A 91 -7.81 7.28 -2.48
CA TRP A 91 -7.02 6.28 -1.76
C TRP A 91 -5.64 6.05 -2.36
N VAL A 92 -5.52 6.00 -3.70
CA VAL A 92 -4.22 5.88 -4.38
C VAL A 92 -3.35 7.09 -4.06
N SER A 93 -3.90 8.30 -4.09
CA SER A 93 -3.17 9.52 -3.73
C SER A 93 -2.64 9.47 -2.29
N THR A 94 -3.51 9.16 -1.32
CA THR A 94 -3.12 9.03 0.09
C THR A 94 -2.11 7.90 0.30
N PHE A 95 -2.26 6.79 -0.41
CA PHE A 95 -1.32 5.67 -0.35
C PHE A 95 0.07 6.08 -0.84
N HIS A 96 0.18 6.78 -1.96
CA HIS A 96 1.46 7.30 -2.45
C HIS A 96 2.06 8.35 -1.50
N ALA A 97 1.25 9.24 -0.93
CA ALA A 97 1.72 10.20 0.06
C ALA A 97 2.34 9.50 1.28
N GLY A 98 1.65 8.51 1.86
CA GLY A 98 2.18 7.74 2.99
C GLY A 98 3.42 6.91 2.65
N LEU A 99 3.54 6.42 1.41
CA LEU A 99 4.78 5.76 0.97
C LEU A 99 5.96 6.74 0.92
N ARG A 100 5.74 7.97 0.43
CA ARG A 100 6.78 9.02 0.43
C ARG A 100 7.17 9.44 1.85
N GLU A 101 6.21 9.54 2.76
CA GLU A 101 6.47 9.81 4.18
C GLU A 101 7.33 8.72 4.85
N LEU A 102 7.27 7.48 4.38
CA LEU A 102 8.15 6.39 4.82
C LEU A 102 9.57 6.46 4.25
N GLY A 103 9.86 7.42 3.36
CA GLY A 103 11.17 7.58 2.72
C GLY A 103 11.29 6.89 1.36
N LEU A 104 10.18 6.52 0.72
CA LEU A 104 10.21 6.13 -0.69
C LEU A 104 10.32 7.39 -1.55
N ASP A 105 11.55 7.74 -1.88
CA ASP A 105 11.83 8.86 -2.79
C ASP A 105 11.36 8.51 -4.20
N ALA A 106 10.71 9.48 -4.83
CA ALA A 106 10.46 9.41 -6.26
C ALA A 106 11.83 9.43 -6.97
N ALA A 107 12.02 8.53 -7.94
CA ALA A 107 13.15 8.66 -8.85
C ALA A 107 13.18 10.10 -9.39
N PRO A 108 14.33 10.78 -9.36
CA PRO A 108 14.41 12.17 -9.77
C PRO A 108 13.83 12.30 -11.19
N ALA A 109 12.79 13.12 -11.33
CA ALA A 109 12.19 13.36 -12.62
C ALA A 109 13.28 13.91 -13.55
N PRO A 110 13.34 13.48 -14.83
CA PRO A 110 14.27 14.06 -15.80
C PRO A 110 14.12 15.58 -15.77
N ARG A 111 15.22 16.27 -15.48
CA ARG A 111 15.22 17.74 -15.44
C ARG A 111 14.92 18.22 -16.85
N ARG A 112 13.74 18.81 -17.03
CA ARG A 112 13.38 19.46 -18.30
C ARG A 112 14.18 20.75 -18.42
N ASP A 113 14.82 20.96 -19.58
CA ASP A 113 15.48 22.22 -19.84
C ASP A 113 14.44 23.33 -20.02
N ILE A 114 14.80 24.55 -19.66
CA ILE A 114 13.91 25.72 -19.80
C ILE A 114 13.52 25.90 -21.27
N ARG A 115 14.42 25.62 -22.22
CA ARG A 115 14.14 25.67 -23.66
C ARG A 115 13.01 24.72 -24.05
N ASP A 116 13.01 23.50 -23.51
CA ASP A 116 11.98 22.50 -23.80
C ASP A 116 10.62 22.91 -23.23
N ILE A 117 10.61 23.54 -22.05
CA ILE A 117 9.38 24.04 -21.41
C ILE A 117 8.79 25.22 -22.20
N LEU A 118 9.65 26.14 -22.67
CA LEU A 118 9.23 27.28 -23.48
C LEU A 118 8.75 26.84 -24.86
N ALA A 119 9.40 25.86 -25.48
CA ALA A 119 8.99 25.30 -26.76
C ALA A 119 7.62 24.61 -26.69
N ASP A 120 7.34 23.86 -25.62
CA ASP A 120 6.01 23.24 -25.42
C ASP A 120 4.91 24.26 -25.19
N ARG A 121 5.17 25.30 -24.37
CA ARG A 121 4.22 26.40 -24.15
C ARG A 121 3.94 27.19 -25.42
N ALA A 122 4.95 27.44 -26.24
CA ALA A 122 4.78 28.10 -27.53
C ALA A 122 4.00 27.23 -28.53
N ALA A 123 4.10 25.90 -28.40
CA ALA A 123 3.35 24.93 -29.20
C ALA A 123 1.95 24.59 -28.65
N GLY A 124 1.51 25.23 -27.55
CA GLY A 124 0.18 25.03 -26.96
C GLY A 124 -0.02 23.68 -26.26
N ARG A 125 1.05 23.04 -25.79
CA ARG A 125 1.02 21.77 -25.04
C ARG A 125 1.22 21.97 -23.54
#